data_AF-A0A6A8QMZ9-F1
#
_entry.id   AF-A0A6A8QMZ9-F1
#
_cell.length_a   1.000
_cell.length_b   1.000
_cell.length_c   1.000
_cell.angle_alpha   90.00
_cell.angle_beta   90.00
_cell.angle_gamma   90.00
#
_symmetry.space_group_name_H-M   'P 1'
#
loop_
_entity.id
_entity.type
_entity.pdbx_description
1 polymer ?
#
loop_
_entity_poly.entity_id
_entity_poly.type
_entity_poly.pdbx_seq_one_letter_code
_entity_poly.pdbx_strand_id
1 'polypeptide(L)'
;MQTWTQVYDPLGNLWLSSLVAALPIIFFFLALTVFKMKGHVAGTVTVIIAALIAVFFYHMPVPTAVAAIADGFCFGLWPIAWIIIAAVFLYKLTVKTGQFEIIRASIVSVTEDQRLQMLLIGFSFGAFLEGAAGFGAPVAITSALLAGLGFNPLYAAGLCLIANTAPVAFGAMGIPILVGGQVAGLDAFRVGAEAGRVLAVMTLLVPFWVIAIMDGWKGIKETWPAVLVAAVSFDIGQLLASNYIGYELPAILGSIFSLVSVTVFLKFWKPKNIFRFKDDKAPAQTQHYTGGQIFMAWSPYIILTLAVVLWNLPFFKVLFAKGGALYETTITFAVPYLDKMVIKVPPIAHAATPYAATFSLNLVSATGTAILAAAIVSLAVIRGKVSLGVSTFFEVLNDLKKPIWTIGSVVAFAYVCNYSGLSSTLALAFAESGSSFTFFSPVLGWVGVFLTGSDTSSNALFCALQGTTAQQIGVSDILLVAANTTGGTIGKMISPQSIAVACAAGGMGGRESELFKFTLKSSLIFVVMVGIITTIQGYIIPGTIP
;
A
#
# COMPACT_ATOMS: atom_id res chain seq x y z
N MET A 1 -3.80 -22.95 -32.09
CA MET A 1 -2.51 -23.00 -31.37
C MET A 1 -2.57 -24.11 -30.34
N GLN A 2 -1.46 -24.79 -30.10
CA GLN A 2 -1.38 -25.85 -29.10
C GLN A 2 -1.27 -25.23 -27.70
N THR A 3 -1.97 -25.79 -26.72
CA THR A 3 -1.86 -25.39 -25.31
C THR A 3 -0.52 -25.85 -24.75
N TRP A 4 0.00 -25.13 -23.76
CA TRP A 4 1.26 -25.44 -23.08
C TRP A 4 1.00 -25.70 -21.60
N THR A 5 1.59 -26.76 -21.06
CA THR A 5 1.44 -27.16 -19.65
C THR A 5 2.57 -26.61 -18.82
N GLN A 6 2.25 -26.03 -17.67
CA GLN A 6 3.28 -25.53 -16.75
C GLN A 6 4.20 -26.64 -16.26
N VAL A 7 5.49 -26.35 -16.27
CA VAL A 7 6.53 -27.19 -15.67
C VAL A 7 6.96 -26.53 -14.36
N TYR A 8 6.91 -27.25 -13.25
CA TYR A 8 7.30 -26.68 -11.94
C TYR A 8 8.71 -27.07 -11.51
N ASP A 9 9.29 -28.12 -12.12
CA ASP A 9 10.65 -28.57 -11.85
C ASP A 9 11.41 -28.83 -13.18
N PRO A 10 11.76 -27.77 -13.92
CA PRO A 10 12.41 -27.91 -15.23
C PRO A 10 13.81 -28.56 -15.16
N LEU A 11 14.46 -28.56 -14.01
CA LEU A 11 15.79 -29.14 -13.82
C LEU A 11 15.80 -30.51 -13.14
N GLY A 12 14.61 -31.07 -12.85
CA GLY A 12 14.48 -32.35 -12.14
C GLY A 12 14.97 -32.33 -10.68
N ASN A 13 15.20 -31.13 -10.15
CA ASN A 13 15.53 -30.88 -8.75
C ASN A 13 14.86 -29.57 -8.33
N LEU A 14 13.83 -29.67 -7.49
CA LEU A 14 13.03 -28.54 -7.04
C LEU A 14 13.89 -27.39 -6.51
N TRP A 15 14.92 -27.65 -5.69
CA TRP A 15 15.77 -26.61 -5.12
C TRP A 15 16.59 -25.87 -6.18
N LEU A 16 17.14 -26.60 -7.16
CA LEU A 16 17.88 -25.97 -8.26
C LEU A 16 16.94 -25.17 -9.18
N SER A 17 15.77 -25.73 -9.47
CA SER A 17 14.70 -25.05 -10.20
C SER A 17 14.26 -23.77 -9.47
N SER A 18 14.13 -23.81 -8.14
CA SER A 18 13.81 -22.64 -7.31
C SER A 18 14.92 -21.60 -7.30
N LEU A 19 16.20 -22.00 -7.29
CA LEU A 19 17.31 -21.04 -7.42
C LEU A 19 17.24 -20.29 -8.76
N VAL A 20 16.96 -20.99 -9.85
CA VAL A 20 16.77 -20.37 -11.17
C VAL A 20 15.54 -19.46 -11.19
N ALA A 21 14.41 -19.92 -10.64
CA ALA A 21 13.19 -19.15 -10.53
C ALA A 21 13.36 -17.87 -9.67
N ALA A 22 14.26 -17.89 -8.68
CA ALA A 22 14.57 -16.75 -7.85
C ALA A 22 15.48 -15.71 -8.53
N LEU A 23 16.20 -16.06 -9.60
CA LEU A 23 17.18 -15.17 -10.25
C LEU A 23 16.63 -13.79 -10.62
N PRO A 24 15.44 -13.64 -11.22
CA PRO A 24 14.90 -12.31 -11.53
C PRO A 24 14.63 -11.47 -10.28
N ILE A 25 14.16 -12.10 -9.18
CA ILE A 25 13.87 -11.43 -7.91
C ILE A 25 15.19 -11.00 -7.25
N ILE A 26 16.17 -11.90 -7.19
CA ILE A 26 17.52 -11.62 -6.69
C ILE A 26 18.14 -10.48 -7.50
N PHE A 27 18.07 -10.54 -8.83
CA PHE A 27 18.56 -9.47 -9.70
C PHE A 27 17.84 -8.16 -9.42
N PHE A 28 16.50 -8.15 -9.30
CA PHE A 28 15.74 -6.93 -9.00
C PHE A 28 16.22 -6.28 -7.70
N PHE A 29 16.46 -7.08 -6.66
CA PHE A 29 17.00 -6.59 -5.41
C PHE A 29 18.43 -6.09 -5.51
N LEU A 30 19.33 -6.81 -6.19
CA LEU A 30 20.70 -6.36 -6.43
C LEU A 30 20.73 -5.08 -7.26
N ALA A 31 19.86 -4.97 -8.26
CA ALA A 31 19.70 -3.80 -9.11
C ALA A 31 19.35 -2.55 -8.29
N LEU A 32 18.42 -2.66 -7.35
CA LEU A 32 18.00 -1.53 -6.53
C LEU A 32 18.98 -1.21 -5.38
N THR A 33 19.54 -2.23 -4.73
CA THR A 33 20.34 -2.04 -3.51
C THR A 33 21.84 -1.90 -3.75
N VAL A 34 22.41 -2.75 -4.60
CA VAL A 34 23.86 -2.79 -4.87
C VAL A 34 24.21 -1.91 -6.06
N PHE A 35 23.54 -2.12 -7.20
CA PHE A 35 23.81 -1.37 -8.43
C PHE A 35 23.14 0.01 -8.46
N LYS A 36 22.22 0.29 -7.52
CA LYS A 36 21.50 1.57 -7.39
C LYS A 36 20.85 2.04 -8.70
N MET A 37 20.34 1.09 -9.48
CA MET A 37 19.65 1.32 -10.74
C MET A 37 18.35 2.09 -10.50
N LYS A 38 17.93 2.89 -11.49
CA LYS A 38 16.62 3.55 -11.45
C LYS A 38 15.53 2.48 -11.54
N GLY A 39 14.45 2.61 -10.76
CA GLY A 39 13.39 1.60 -10.67
C GLY A 39 12.82 1.13 -12.02
N HIS A 40 12.54 2.05 -12.94
CA HIS A 40 12.05 1.71 -14.29
C HIS A 40 13.04 0.86 -15.10
N VAL A 41 14.34 1.11 -14.95
CA VAL A 41 15.38 0.33 -15.64
C VAL A 41 15.52 -1.04 -14.98
N ALA A 42 15.60 -1.08 -13.65
CA ALA A 42 15.69 -2.33 -12.90
C ALA A 42 14.50 -3.25 -13.23
N GLY A 43 13.27 -2.72 -13.18
CA GLY A 43 12.06 -3.47 -13.52
C GLY A 43 12.06 -3.99 -14.95
N THR A 44 12.42 -3.17 -15.94
CA THR A 44 12.46 -3.62 -17.35
C THR A 44 13.49 -4.74 -17.56
N VAL A 45 14.68 -4.63 -16.97
CA VAL A 45 15.70 -5.69 -17.09
C VAL A 45 15.25 -6.96 -16.36
N THR A 46 14.61 -6.85 -15.20
CA THR A 46 14.02 -7.99 -14.49
C THR A 46 12.97 -8.71 -15.33
N VAL A 47 12.08 -8.00 -16.03
CA VAL A 47 11.10 -8.60 -16.95
C VAL A 47 11.81 -9.38 -18.06
N ILE A 48 12.87 -8.80 -18.64
CA ILE A 48 13.64 -9.46 -19.70
C ILE A 48 14.27 -10.76 -19.16
N ILE A 49 14.92 -10.71 -18.00
CA ILE A 49 15.52 -11.90 -17.36
C ILE A 49 14.44 -12.96 -17.10
N ALA A 50 13.29 -12.58 -16.55
CA ALA A 50 12.19 -13.51 -16.29
C ALA A 50 11.63 -14.14 -17.57
N ALA A 51 11.50 -13.35 -18.64
CA ALA A 51 11.04 -13.84 -19.94
C ALA A 51 12.04 -14.82 -20.57
N LEU A 52 13.34 -14.53 -20.47
CA LEU A 52 14.40 -15.44 -20.92
C LEU A 52 14.35 -16.76 -20.14
N ILE A 53 14.17 -16.71 -18.82
CA ILE A 53 14.04 -17.93 -18.00
C ILE A 53 12.78 -18.70 -18.37
N ALA A 54 11.64 -18.01 -18.52
CA ALA A 54 10.38 -18.63 -18.90
C ALA A 54 10.48 -19.37 -20.25
N VAL A 55 11.14 -18.76 -21.25
CA VAL A 55 11.27 -19.36 -22.58
C VAL A 55 12.31 -20.48 -22.61
N PHE A 56 13.50 -20.26 -22.04
CA PHE A 56 14.62 -21.19 -22.21
C PHE A 56 14.65 -22.32 -21.17
N PHE A 57 14.24 -22.07 -19.93
CA PHE A 57 14.26 -23.07 -18.86
C PHE A 57 12.90 -23.73 -18.66
N TYR A 58 11.81 -22.95 -18.71
CA TYR A 58 10.46 -23.48 -18.55
C TYR A 58 9.84 -23.90 -19.88
N HIS A 59 10.49 -23.63 -21.02
CA HIS A 59 9.99 -23.96 -22.36
C HIS A 59 8.61 -23.34 -22.66
N MET A 60 8.30 -22.20 -22.05
CA MET A 60 7.09 -21.43 -22.34
C MET A 60 7.14 -20.90 -23.78
N PRO A 61 6.08 -21.08 -24.59
CA PRO A 61 6.04 -20.54 -25.95
C PRO A 61 6.23 -19.02 -25.96
N VAL A 62 7.10 -18.52 -26.85
CA VAL A 62 7.43 -17.10 -26.98
C VAL A 62 6.18 -16.20 -27.13
N PRO A 63 5.18 -16.53 -27.98
CA PRO A 63 3.97 -15.70 -28.10
C PRO A 63 3.21 -15.56 -26.78
N THR A 64 3.14 -16.64 -26.00
CA THR A 64 2.47 -16.65 -24.69
C THR A 64 3.27 -15.85 -23.65
N ALA A 65 4.61 -15.94 -23.67
CA ALA A 65 5.46 -15.14 -22.79
C ALA A 65 5.32 -13.63 -23.08
N VAL A 66 5.34 -13.23 -24.36
CA VAL A 66 5.13 -11.84 -24.77
C VAL A 66 3.72 -11.37 -24.40
N ALA A 67 2.69 -12.21 -24.58
CA ALA A 67 1.33 -11.87 -24.19
C ALA A 67 1.19 -11.69 -22.67
N ALA A 68 1.87 -12.51 -21.85
CA ALA A 68 1.91 -12.35 -20.39
C ALA A 68 2.57 -11.03 -19.96
N ILE A 69 3.67 -10.63 -20.62
CA ILE A 69 4.31 -9.32 -20.40
C ILE A 69 3.34 -8.19 -20.72
N ALA A 70 2.70 -8.25 -21.89
CA ALA A 70 1.78 -7.21 -22.35
C ALA A 70 0.56 -7.10 -21.43
N ASP A 71 -0.03 -8.23 -21.02
CA ASP A 71 -1.17 -8.28 -20.10
C ASP A 71 -0.84 -7.66 -18.75
N GLY A 72 0.27 -8.07 -18.14
CA GLY A 72 0.71 -7.50 -16.85
C GLY A 72 1.08 -6.02 -16.96
N PHE A 73 1.73 -5.60 -18.05
CA PHE A 73 2.04 -4.18 -18.26
C PHE A 73 0.76 -3.34 -18.42
N CYS A 74 -0.20 -3.82 -19.21
CA CYS A 74 -1.51 -3.20 -19.38
C CYS A 74 -2.28 -3.14 -18.07
N PHE A 75 -2.23 -4.18 -17.22
CA PHE A 75 -2.82 -4.15 -15.88
C PHE A 75 -2.16 -3.08 -14.98
N GLY A 76 -0.84 -2.93 -15.09
CA GLY A 76 -0.08 -1.85 -14.46
C GLY A 76 -0.53 -0.45 -14.88
N LEU A 77 -0.88 -0.26 -16.16
CA LEU A 77 -1.43 1.00 -16.65
C LEU A 77 -2.90 1.20 -16.25
N TRP A 78 -3.70 0.14 -16.35
CA TRP A 78 -5.11 0.15 -16.05
C TRP A 78 -5.50 -1.10 -15.25
N PRO A 79 -6.00 -0.97 -14.01
CA PRO A 79 -6.49 0.27 -13.38
C PRO A 79 -5.44 1.04 -12.55
N ILE A 80 -4.25 0.47 -12.30
CA ILE A 80 -3.36 0.93 -11.23
C ILE A 80 -2.83 2.35 -11.46
N ALA A 81 -2.16 2.59 -12.59
CA ALA A 81 -1.61 3.91 -12.89
C ALA A 81 -2.72 4.98 -12.98
N TRP A 82 -3.91 4.62 -13.47
CA TRP A 82 -5.05 5.52 -13.53
C TRP A 82 -5.50 6.00 -12.15
N ILE A 83 -5.58 5.10 -11.17
CA ILE A 83 -5.88 5.46 -9.77
C ILE A 83 -4.85 6.44 -9.22
N ILE A 84 -3.56 6.20 -9.46
CA ILE A 84 -2.46 7.07 -8.98
C ILE A 84 -2.55 8.45 -9.61
N ILE A 85 -2.74 8.52 -10.94
CA ILE A 85 -2.85 9.80 -11.66
C ILE A 85 -3.99 10.62 -11.06
N ALA A 86 -5.18 10.03 -10.90
CA ALA A 86 -6.34 10.73 -10.38
C ALA A 86 -6.16 11.17 -8.92
N ALA A 87 -5.58 10.32 -8.07
CA ALA A 87 -5.36 10.63 -6.65
C ALA A 87 -4.31 11.73 -6.45
N VAL A 88 -3.15 11.61 -7.13
CA VAL A 88 -2.10 12.63 -7.10
C VAL A 88 -2.58 13.94 -7.72
N PHE A 89 -3.43 13.89 -8.74
CA PHE A 89 -4.07 15.07 -9.30
C PHE A 89 -4.92 15.80 -8.26
N LEU A 90 -5.82 15.11 -7.57
CA LEU A 90 -6.62 15.71 -6.49
C LEU A 90 -5.71 16.31 -5.40
N TYR A 91 -4.72 15.56 -4.95
CA TYR A 91 -3.75 16.04 -3.97
C TYR A 91 -3.08 17.35 -4.43
N LYS A 92 -2.51 17.38 -5.64
CA LYS A 92 -1.85 18.58 -6.18
C LYS A 92 -2.80 19.76 -6.34
N LEU A 93 -4.07 19.52 -6.68
CA LEU A 93 -5.08 20.59 -6.69
C LEU A 93 -5.22 21.21 -5.30
N THR A 94 -5.34 20.40 -4.24
CA THR A 94 -5.47 20.92 -2.87
C THR A 94 -4.25 21.72 -2.42
N VAL A 95 -3.05 21.32 -2.85
CA VAL A 95 -1.80 22.05 -2.57
C VAL A 95 -1.79 23.39 -3.31
N LYS A 96 -1.98 23.38 -4.63
CA LYS A 96 -1.89 24.59 -5.46
C LYS A 96 -3.00 25.62 -5.22
N THR A 97 -4.13 25.18 -4.69
CA THR A 97 -5.25 26.07 -4.30
C THR A 97 -5.16 26.55 -2.85
N GLY A 98 -4.12 26.16 -2.11
CA GLY A 98 -3.88 26.59 -0.72
C GLY A 98 -4.75 25.89 0.33
N GLN A 99 -5.66 24.99 -0.08
CA GLN A 99 -6.51 24.24 0.85
C GLN A 99 -5.70 23.34 1.76
N PHE A 100 -4.61 22.77 1.25
CA PHE A 100 -3.73 21.91 2.03
C PHE A 100 -3.10 22.63 3.24
N GLU A 101 -2.72 23.89 3.11
CA GLU A 101 -2.16 24.66 4.22
C GLU A 101 -3.20 24.96 5.31
N ILE A 102 -4.47 25.14 4.93
CA ILE A 102 -5.57 25.30 5.88
C ILE A 102 -5.78 23.99 6.66
N ILE A 103 -5.77 22.83 5.97
CA ILE A 103 -5.84 21.51 6.61
C ILE A 103 -4.70 21.38 7.63
N ARG A 104 -3.47 21.64 7.21
CA ARG A 104 -2.28 21.56 8.07
C ARG A 104 -2.42 22.44 9.32
N ALA A 105 -2.76 23.71 9.16
CA ALA A 105 -2.90 24.65 10.28
C ALA A 105 -4.03 24.27 11.25
N SER A 106 -5.12 23.67 10.73
CA SER A 106 -6.24 23.21 11.56
C SER A 106 -5.85 22.08 12.52
N ILE A 107 -4.84 21.28 12.17
CA ILE A 107 -4.38 20.14 12.99
C ILE A 107 -3.34 20.59 14.02
N VAL A 108 -2.40 21.47 13.62
CA VAL A 108 -1.34 21.97 14.51
C VAL A 108 -1.91 22.73 15.71
N SER A 109 -3.00 23.46 15.52
CA SER A 109 -3.59 24.32 16.56
C SER A 109 -4.43 23.60 17.61
N VAL A 110 -4.59 22.27 17.52
CA VAL A 110 -5.46 21.49 18.41
C VAL A 110 -4.89 21.34 19.83
N THR A 111 -3.56 21.19 19.97
CA THR A 111 -2.92 20.92 21.25
C THR A 111 -1.49 21.45 21.30
N GLU A 112 -1.06 21.83 22.50
CA GLU A 112 0.31 22.26 22.79
C GLU A 112 1.20 21.11 23.28
N ASP A 113 0.61 19.96 23.64
CA ASP A 113 1.38 18.80 24.07
C ASP A 113 1.98 18.09 22.86
N GLN A 114 3.32 18.04 22.78
CA GLN A 114 4.01 17.48 21.62
C GLN A 114 3.75 15.97 21.45
N ARG A 115 3.46 15.20 22.51
CA ARG A 115 3.07 13.79 22.37
C ARG A 115 1.75 13.67 21.59
N LEU A 116 0.80 14.55 21.88
CA LEU A 116 -0.49 14.59 21.20
C LEU A 116 -0.39 15.20 19.79
N GLN A 117 0.53 16.14 19.56
CA GLN A 117 0.85 16.62 18.21
C GLN A 117 1.42 15.50 17.35
N MET A 118 2.32 14.66 17.88
CA MET A 118 2.83 13.48 17.17
C MET A 118 1.70 12.52 16.80
N LEU A 119 0.72 12.33 17.69
CA LEU A 119 -0.44 11.48 17.43
C LEU A 119 -1.32 12.05 16.30
N LEU A 120 -1.68 13.34 16.38
CA LEU A 120 -2.51 13.99 15.36
C LEU A 120 -1.80 14.09 14.01
N ILE A 121 -0.52 14.46 14.01
CA ILE A 121 0.24 14.77 12.79
C ILE A 121 0.88 13.50 12.22
N GLY A 122 1.71 12.82 12.99
CA GLY A 122 2.50 11.72 12.48
C GLY A 122 1.71 10.42 12.32
N PHE A 123 0.73 10.16 13.20
CA PHE A 123 -0.13 8.98 13.09
C PHE A 123 -1.39 9.26 12.25
N SER A 124 -2.31 10.11 12.71
CA SER A 124 -3.60 10.28 12.03
C SER A 124 -3.47 11.03 10.70
N PHE A 125 -2.87 12.22 10.67
CA PHE A 125 -2.68 12.97 9.42
C PHE A 125 -1.67 12.31 8.47
N GLY A 126 -0.61 11.69 9.01
CA GLY A 126 0.30 10.85 8.23
C GLY A 126 -0.45 9.73 7.50
N ALA A 127 -1.32 9.01 8.21
CA ALA A 127 -2.15 7.97 7.61
C ALA A 127 -3.10 8.47 6.53
N PHE A 128 -3.67 9.66 6.72
CA PHE A 128 -4.47 10.32 5.71
C PHE A 128 -3.66 10.58 4.42
N LEU A 129 -2.46 11.13 4.55
CA LEU A 129 -1.57 11.39 3.40
C LEU A 129 -1.13 10.09 2.72
N GLU A 130 -0.94 9.00 3.48
CA GLU A 130 -0.55 7.71 2.91
C GLU A 130 -1.70 7.14 2.07
N GLY A 131 -2.92 7.21 2.57
CA GLY A 131 -4.11 6.82 1.81
C GLY A 131 -4.33 7.67 0.55
N ALA A 132 -4.19 8.99 0.66
CA ALA A 132 -4.48 9.93 -0.43
C ALA A 132 -3.38 10.04 -1.49
N ALA A 133 -2.11 10.04 -1.09
CA ALA A 133 -0.98 10.30 -1.99
C ALA A 133 0.00 9.12 -2.04
N GLY A 134 0.41 8.58 -0.89
CA GLY A 134 1.42 7.52 -0.80
C GLY A 134 2.85 7.97 -1.18
N PHE A 135 3.67 7.04 -1.68
CA PHE A 135 5.03 7.29 -2.23
C PHE A 135 6.01 8.07 -1.32
N GLY A 136 5.87 7.95 0.00
CA GLY A 136 6.76 8.60 0.96
C GLY A 136 6.43 10.07 1.24
N ALA A 137 5.47 10.66 0.53
CA ALA A 137 4.93 11.98 0.85
C ALA A 137 4.46 12.13 2.32
N PRO A 138 3.83 11.12 2.96
CA PRO A 138 3.35 11.24 4.33
C PRO A 138 4.46 11.51 5.32
N VAL A 139 5.52 10.71 5.25
CA VAL A 139 6.68 10.82 6.14
C VAL A 139 7.41 12.12 5.88
N ALA A 140 7.61 12.51 4.61
CA ALA A 140 8.25 13.79 4.27
C ALA A 140 7.51 14.98 4.88
N ILE A 141 6.19 15.06 4.68
CA ILE A 141 5.39 16.21 5.09
C ILE A 141 5.22 16.25 6.61
N THR A 142 4.88 15.12 7.24
CA THR A 142 4.64 15.07 8.69
C THR A 142 5.92 15.25 9.50
N SER A 143 7.05 14.70 9.05
CA SER A 143 8.33 14.90 9.74
C SER A 143 8.79 16.36 9.66
N ALA A 144 8.68 17.00 8.48
CA ALA A 144 8.98 18.42 8.31
C ALA A 144 8.04 19.30 9.15
N LEU A 145 6.76 18.92 9.25
CA LEU A 145 5.78 19.62 10.08
C LEU A 145 6.15 19.56 11.56
N LEU A 146 6.42 18.37 12.08
CA LEU A 146 6.81 18.17 13.48
C LEU A 146 8.14 18.84 13.80
N ALA A 147 9.11 18.79 12.87
CA ALA A 147 10.36 19.53 13.01
C ALA A 147 10.11 21.04 13.15
N GLY A 148 9.17 21.59 12.38
CA GLY A 148 8.72 22.98 12.52
C GLY A 148 8.01 23.30 13.84
N LEU A 149 7.53 22.28 14.57
CA LEU A 149 6.92 22.39 15.90
C LEU A 149 7.90 22.11 17.05
N GLY A 150 9.20 22.16 16.77
CA GLY A 150 10.25 22.04 17.79
C GLY A 150 10.76 20.62 18.03
N PHE A 151 10.35 19.62 17.24
CA PHE A 151 10.94 18.29 17.32
C PHE A 151 12.34 18.28 16.70
N ASN A 152 13.23 17.46 17.25
CA ASN A 152 14.46 17.12 16.54
C ASN A 152 14.11 16.46 15.18
N PRO A 153 14.63 16.93 14.04
CA PRO A 153 14.25 16.42 12.72
C PRO A 153 14.44 14.90 12.56
N LEU A 154 15.53 14.33 13.10
CA LEU A 154 15.80 12.89 12.97
C LEU A 154 14.81 12.09 13.79
N TYR A 155 14.52 12.60 14.98
CA TYR A 155 13.55 12.00 15.88
C TYR A 155 12.13 12.04 15.31
N ALA A 156 11.70 13.20 14.77
CA ALA A 156 10.42 13.35 14.09
C ALA A 156 10.29 12.39 12.90
N ALA A 157 11.30 12.33 12.03
CA ALA A 157 11.33 11.40 10.91
C ALA A 157 11.21 9.94 11.36
N GLY A 158 11.93 9.55 12.41
CA GLY A 158 11.88 8.20 12.95
C GLY A 158 10.51 7.83 13.50
N LEU A 159 9.87 8.73 14.26
CA LEU A 159 8.53 8.52 14.78
C LEU A 159 7.47 8.48 13.68
N CYS A 160 7.59 9.35 12.66
CA CYS A 160 6.71 9.32 11.49
C CYS A 160 6.84 8.02 10.68
N LEU A 161 8.06 7.50 10.49
CA LEU A 161 8.27 6.22 9.81
C LEU A 161 7.59 5.07 10.56
N ILE A 162 7.69 5.03 11.88
CA ILE A 162 7.05 4.02 12.72
C ILE A 162 5.52 4.19 12.69
N ALA A 163 5.02 5.42 12.86
CA ALA A 163 3.58 5.72 12.86
C ALA A 163 2.92 5.40 11.51
N ASN A 164 3.63 5.60 10.41
CA ASN A 164 3.16 5.28 9.06
C ASN A 164 2.98 3.79 8.80
N THR A 165 3.29 2.90 9.75
CA THR A 165 3.04 1.46 9.64
C THR A 165 1.56 1.10 9.69
N ALA A 166 0.71 1.94 10.28
CA ALA A 166 -0.74 1.71 10.30
C ALA A 166 -1.42 1.70 8.90
N PRO A 167 -1.22 2.72 8.05
CA PRO A 167 -1.97 2.90 6.80
C PRO A 167 -1.43 2.18 5.54
N VAL A 168 -0.18 1.72 5.52
CA VAL A 168 0.56 1.50 4.26
C VAL A 168 -0.03 0.45 3.34
N ALA A 169 -0.61 -0.62 3.87
CA ALA A 169 -1.30 -1.63 3.08
C ALA A 169 -2.41 -1.02 2.21
N PHE A 170 -3.04 0.05 2.71
CA PHE A 170 -4.12 0.78 2.05
C PHE A 170 -3.65 2.08 1.41
N GLY A 171 -2.33 2.27 1.27
CA GLY A 171 -1.73 3.47 0.70
C GLY A 171 -2.07 3.65 -0.78
N ALA A 172 -2.08 4.91 -1.22
CA ALA A 172 -2.46 5.31 -2.58
C ALA A 172 -3.78 4.64 -3.04
N MET A 173 -4.83 4.79 -2.24
CA MET A 173 -6.15 4.21 -2.49
C MET A 173 -6.16 2.67 -2.57
N GLY A 174 -5.38 1.99 -1.73
CA GLY A 174 -5.40 0.53 -1.61
C GLY A 174 -4.76 -0.24 -2.77
N ILE A 175 -3.91 0.40 -3.57
CA ILE A 175 -3.19 -0.25 -4.68
C ILE A 175 -2.37 -1.47 -4.25
N PRO A 176 -1.67 -1.50 -3.09
CA PRO A 176 -0.96 -2.70 -2.66
C PRO A 176 -1.90 -3.91 -2.55
N ILE A 177 -3.09 -3.74 -1.94
CA ILE A 177 -4.10 -4.79 -1.82
C ILE A 177 -4.64 -5.21 -3.18
N LEU A 178 -4.95 -4.26 -4.06
CA LEU A 178 -5.41 -4.55 -5.43
C LEU A 178 -4.40 -5.42 -6.19
N VAL A 179 -3.12 -5.02 -6.17
CA VAL A 179 -2.06 -5.78 -6.84
C VAL A 179 -1.88 -7.15 -6.20
N GLY A 180 -1.84 -7.23 -4.87
CA GLY A 180 -1.67 -8.49 -4.15
C GLY A 180 -2.80 -9.49 -4.44
N GLY A 181 -4.06 -9.02 -4.43
CA GLY A 181 -5.22 -9.83 -4.79
C GLY A 181 -5.15 -10.27 -6.26
N GLN A 182 -4.94 -9.35 -7.19
CA GLN A 182 -4.93 -9.66 -8.62
C GLN A 182 -3.85 -10.67 -9.00
N VAL A 183 -2.60 -10.45 -8.57
CA VAL A 183 -1.49 -11.34 -8.95
C VAL A 183 -1.65 -12.72 -8.31
N ALA A 184 -2.31 -12.83 -7.16
CA ALA A 184 -2.68 -14.10 -6.54
C ALA A 184 -3.94 -14.74 -7.14
N GLY A 185 -4.68 -14.04 -8.00
CA GLY A 185 -5.97 -14.51 -8.52
C GLY A 185 -7.08 -14.53 -7.46
N LEU A 186 -6.99 -13.67 -6.45
CA LEU A 186 -7.93 -13.55 -5.33
C LEU A 186 -8.74 -12.25 -5.42
N ASP A 187 -9.91 -12.24 -4.79
CA ASP A 187 -10.68 -11.01 -4.61
C ASP A 187 -9.92 -10.03 -3.68
N ALA A 188 -9.47 -8.92 -4.24
CA ALA A 188 -8.78 -7.86 -3.53
C ALA A 188 -9.59 -7.32 -2.34
N PHE A 189 -10.92 -7.34 -2.39
CA PHE A 189 -11.74 -6.91 -1.27
C PHE A 189 -11.57 -7.84 -0.05
N ARG A 190 -11.56 -9.16 -0.26
CA ARG A 190 -11.34 -10.13 0.82
C ARG A 190 -9.92 -10.05 1.37
N VAL A 191 -8.92 -9.88 0.50
CA VAL A 191 -7.52 -9.64 0.91
C VAL A 191 -7.42 -8.36 1.75
N GLY A 192 -8.11 -7.29 1.34
CA GLY A 192 -8.18 -6.03 2.09
C GLY A 192 -8.84 -6.16 3.45
N ALA A 193 -9.95 -6.89 3.53
CA ALA A 193 -10.63 -7.19 4.78
C ALA A 193 -9.70 -7.92 5.76
N GLU A 194 -8.99 -8.94 5.28
CA GLU A 194 -8.04 -9.71 6.10
C GLU A 194 -6.82 -8.89 6.52
N ALA A 195 -6.21 -8.15 5.59
CA ALA A 195 -5.11 -7.24 5.92
C ALA A 195 -5.53 -6.21 6.98
N GLY A 196 -6.76 -5.71 6.90
CA GLY A 196 -7.32 -4.79 7.89
C GLY A 196 -7.48 -5.42 9.28
N ARG A 197 -7.86 -6.71 9.36
CA ARG A 197 -7.96 -7.47 10.61
C ARG A 197 -6.60 -7.74 11.23
N VAL A 198 -5.61 -8.14 10.42
CA VAL A 198 -4.22 -8.31 10.86
C VAL A 198 -3.64 -6.99 11.36
N LEU A 199 -3.85 -5.90 10.62
CA LEU A 199 -3.33 -4.58 10.98
C LEU A 199 -4.05 -3.96 12.17
N ALA A 200 -5.31 -4.27 12.46
CA ALA A 200 -6.04 -3.73 13.63
C ALA A 200 -5.26 -3.88 14.94
N VAL A 201 -4.60 -5.02 15.13
CA VAL A 201 -3.74 -5.23 16.32
C VAL A 201 -2.54 -4.28 16.31
N MET A 202 -1.92 -4.07 15.14
CA MET A 202 -0.77 -3.17 15.00
C MET A 202 -1.17 -1.71 15.16
N THR A 203 -2.27 -1.29 14.54
CA THR A 203 -2.81 0.08 14.59
C THR A 203 -3.25 0.46 16.01
N LEU A 204 -3.68 -0.51 16.83
CA LEU A 204 -3.89 -0.30 18.27
C LEU A 204 -2.58 -0.05 19.03
N LEU A 205 -1.52 -0.79 18.71
CA LEU A 205 -0.27 -0.77 19.49
C LEU A 205 0.72 0.32 19.06
N VAL A 206 0.77 0.66 17.77
CA VAL A 206 1.72 1.62 17.20
C VAL A 206 1.64 3.00 17.89
N PRO A 207 0.46 3.60 18.12
CA PRO A 207 0.35 4.85 18.87
C PRO A 207 0.96 4.79 20.27
N PHE A 208 0.69 3.72 21.02
CA PHE A 208 1.29 3.52 22.34
C PHE A 208 2.80 3.36 22.24
N TRP A 209 3.29 2.63 21.24
CA TRP A 209 4.72 2.44 21.00
C TRP A 209 5.45 3.75 20.69
N VAL A 210 4.86 4.60 19.83
CA VAL A 210 5.41 5.92 19.51
C VAL A 210 5.47 6.81 20.76
N ILE A 211 4.42 6.83 21.59
CA ILE A 211 4.45 7.59 22.85
C ILE A 211 5.46 7.00 23.84
N ALA A 212 5.61 5.67 23.90
CA ALA A 212 6.61 5.02 24.74
C ALA A 212 8.04 5.42 24.35
N ILE A 213 8.31 5.56 23.05
CA ILE A 213 9.60 6.05 22.57
C ILE A 213 9.79 7.51 23.00
N MET A 214 8.75 8.35 22.88
CA MET A 214 8.79 9.78 23.21
C MET A 214 9.07 10.10 24.68
N ASP A 215 8.30 9.52 25.60
CA ASP A 215 8.29 9.92 27.02
C ASP A 215 8.12 8.71 27.96
N GLY A 216 8.46 7.52 27.47
CA GLY A 216 8.45 6.28 28.23
C GLY A 216 7.08 5.91 28.80
N TRP A 217 7.10 5.22 29.94
CA TRP A 217 5.90 4.80 30.64
C TRP A 217 5.10 5.98 31.23
N LYS A 218 5.78 7.08 31.56
CA LYS A 218 5.13 8.31 32.03
C LYS A 218 4.26 8.91 30.93
N GLY A 219 4.81 9.03 29.71
CA GLY A 219 4.08 9.47 28.53
C GLY A 219 2.80 8.68 28.32
N ILE A 220 2.91 7.34 28.31
CA ILE A 220 1.74 6.46 28.19
C ILE A 220 0.72 6.76 29.29
N LYS A 221 1.12 6.78 30.57
CA LYS A 221 0.19 7.02 31.68
C LYS A 221 -0.52 8.37 31.61
N GLU A 222 0.16 9.40 31.11
CA GLU A 222 -0.41 10.74 31.01
C GLU A 222 -1.30 10.93 29.78
N THR A 223 -1.04 10.21 28.68
CA THR A 223 -1.76 10.39 27.40
C THR A 223 -2.59 9.20 26.94
N TRP A 224 -2.62 8.08 27.67
CA TRP A 224 -3.33 6.86 27.26
C TRP A 224 -4.80 7.09 26.84
N PRO A 225 -5.60 8.01 27.43
CA PRO A 225 -6.97 8.21 26.97
C PRO A 225 -7.01 8.73 25.54
N ALA A 226 -6.17 9.71 25.21
CA ALA A 226 -6.09 10.26 23.86
C ALA A 226 -5.48 9.27 22.86
N VAL A 227 -4.46 8.50 23.29
CA VAL A 227 -3.84 7.45 22.47
C VAL A 227 -4.86 6.36 22.13
N LEU A 228 -5.64 5.91 23.13
CA LEU A 228 -6.70 4.92 22.94
C LEU A 228 -7.79 5.44 22.02
N VAL A 229 -8.25 6.68 22.21
CA VAL A 229 -9.23 7.32 21.32
C VAL A 229 -8.71 7.34 19.89
N ALA A 230 -7.47 7.78 19.66
CA ALA A 230 -6.87 7.82 18.34
C ALA A 230 -6.80 6.45 17.66
N ALA A 231 -6.33 5.45 18.40
CA ALA A 231 -6.10 4.11 17.89
C ALA A 231 -7.43 3.38 17.62
N VAL A 232 -8.35 3.38 18.57
CA VAL A 232 -9.66 2.72 18.43
C VAL A 232 -10.52 3.37 17.34
N SER A 233 -10.56 4.71 17.27
CA SER A 233 -11.31 5.37 16.21
C SER A 233 -10.70 5.16 14.82
N PHE A 234 -9.36 5.08 14.73
CA PHE A 234 -8.67 4.69 13.50
C PHE A 234 -9.09 3.28 13.07
N ASP A 235 -9.02 2.32 13.98
CA ASP A 235 -9.40 0.94 13.75
C ASP A 235 -10.85 0.79 13.30
N ILE A 236 -11.77 1.49 13.96
CA ILE A 236 -13.19 1.48 13.57
C ILE A 236 -13.32 1.95 12.12
N GLY A 237 -12.71 3.09 11.76
CA GLY A 237 -12.75 3.61 10.39
C GLY A 237 -12.11 2.66 9.38
N GLN A 238 -10.95 2.09 9.72
CA GLN A 238 -10.23 1.13 8.88
C GLN A 238 -11.04 -0.15 8.65
N LEU A 239 -11.53 -0.78 9.72
CA LEU A 239 -12.25 -2.04 9.67
C LEU A 239 -13.60 -1.89 8.98
N LEU A 240 -14.32 -0.80 9.23
CA LEU A 240 -15.59 -0.52 8.54
C LEU A 240 -15.36 -0.40 7.03
N ALA A 241 -14.32 0.33 6.63
CA ALA A 241 -13.97 0.48 5.23
C ALA A 241 -13.55 -0.86 4.60
N SER A 242 -12.58 -1.54 5.19
CA SER A 242 -11.95 -2.73 4.60
C SER A 242 -12.88 -3.94 4.56
N ASN A 243 -13.85 -4.05 5.47
CA ASN A 243 -14.77 -5.18 5.54
C ASN A 243 -16.11 -4.94 4.83
N TYR A 244 -16.53 -3.69 4.62
CA TYR A 244 -17.89 -3.39 4.11
C TYR A 244 -17.95 -2.45 2.91
N ILE A 245 -16.91 -1.63 2.67
CA ILE A 245 -16.93 -0.63 1.58
C ILE A 245 -16.00 -1.06 0.45
N GLY A 246 -14.72 -1.27 0.77
CA GLY A 246 -13.67 -1.50 -0.21
C GLY A 246 -12.28 -1.37 0.38
N TYR A 247 -11.27 -1.84 -0.35
CA TYR A 247 -9.87 -1.73 0.05
C TYR A 247 -9.28 -0.34 -0.21
N GLU A 248 -10.02 0.57 -0.86
CA GLU A 248 -9.50 1.86 -1.33
C GLU A 248 -9.52 2.97 -0.27
N LEU A 249 -10.46 2.90 0.66
CA LEU A 249 -10.71 3.93 1.67
C LEU A 249 -10.18 3.67 3.11
N PRO A 250 -9.70 2.48 3.54
CA PRO A 250 -9.39 2.24 4.95
C PRO A 250 -8.40 3.23 5.58
N ALA A 251 -7.32 3.60 4.88
CA ALA A 251 -6.37 4.58 5.40
C ALA A 251 -6.99 5.99 5.55
N ILE A 252 -7.85 6.41 4.62
CA ILE A 252 -8.50 7.72 4.62
C ILE A 252 -9.59 7.78 5.69
N LEU A 253 -10.46 6.77 5.76
CA LEU A 253 -11.55 6.74 6.73
C LEU A 253 -11.02 6.55 8.16
N GLY A 254 -10.06 5.64 8.36
CA GLY A 254 -9.40 5.48 9.66
C GLY A 254 -8.76 6.77 10.14
N SER A 255 -8.01 7.46 9.28
CA SER A 255 -7.36 8.72 9.65
C SER A 255 -8.35 9.86 9.94
N ILE A 256 -9.42 10.01 9.16
CA ILE A 256 -10.44 11.04 9.40
C ILE A 256 -11.18 10.77 10.71
N PHE A 257 -11.59 9.52 10.96
CA PHE A 257 -12.21 9.14 12.23
C PHE A 257 -11.28 9.47 13.40
N SER A 258 -10.01 9.09 13.29
CA SER A 258 -8.98 9.39 14.29
C SER A 258 -8.79 10.88 14.53
N LEU A 259 -8.59 11.68 13.47
CA LEU A 259 -8.42 13.12 13.57
C LEU A 259 -9.62 13.81 14.23
N VAL A 260 -10.84 13.47 13.79
CA VAL A 260 -12.07 14.08 14.32
C VAL A 260 -12.28 13.67 15.77
N SER A 261 -12.20 12.37 16.09
CA SER A 261 -12.41 11.86 17.44
C SER A 261 -11.40 12.42 18.44
N VAL A 262 -10.11 12.45 18.09
CA VAL A 262 -9.07 13.03 18.97
C VAL A 262 -9.26 14.53 19.12
N THR A 263 -9.52 15.26 18.04
CA THR A 263 -9.75 16.71 18.10
C THR A 263 -10.95 17.07 18.99
N VAL A 264 -12.05 16.32 18.86
CA VAL A 264 -13.23 16.51 19.72
C VAL A 264 -12.92 16.13 21.16
N PHE A 265 -12.26 15.00 21.40
CA PHE A 265 -11.88 14.55 22.73
C PHE A 265 -11.00 15.58 23.46
N LEU A 266 -10.03 16.18 22.76
CA LEU A 266 -9.12 17.18 23.32
C LEU A 266 -9.78 18.53 23.66
N LYS A 267 -11.03 18.76 23.22
CA LYS A 267 -11.83 19.90 23.71
C LYS A 267 -12.27 19.71 25.16
N PHE A 268 -12.47 18.46 25.59
CA PHE A 268 -13.00 18.12 26.90
C PHE A 268 -11.94 17.54 27.84
N TRP A 269 -10.83 17.04 27.30
CA TRP A 269 -9.76 16.43 28.07
C TRP A 269 -8.39 16.98 27.66
N LYS A 270 -7.54 17.27 28.65
CA LYS A 270 -6.13 17.65 28.44
C LYS A 270 -5.25 16.88 29.43
N PRO A 271 -4.00 16.55 29.06
CA PRO A 271 -3.07 15.92 30.00
C PRO A 271 -2.78 16.89 31.14
N LYS A 272 -2.60 16.36 32.36
CA LYS A 272 -2.29 17.17 33.55
C LYS A 272 -0.96 17.92 33.41
N ASN A 273 0.01 17.27 32.78
CA ASN A 273 1.33 17.82 32.50
C ASN A 273 1.49 17.92 30.98
N ILE A 274 1.71 19.13 30.47
CA ILE A 274 2.00 19.35 29.06
C ILE A 274 3.46 19.00 28.81
N PHE A 275 3.70 18.04 27.92
CA PHE A 275 5.06 17.67 27.51
C PHE A 275 5.54 18.55 26.36
N ARG A 276 6.75 19.10 26.51
CA ARG A 276 7.51 19.81 25.48
C ARG A 276 8.99 19.45 25.57
N PHE A 277 9.67 19.34 24.44
CA PHE A 277 11.13 19.17 24.37
C PHE A 277 11.84 20.44 24.86
N LYS A 278 13.05 20.29 25.42
CA LYS A 278 13.78 21.36 26.12
C LYS A 278 14.19 22.55 25.24
N ASP A 279 14.33 22.34 23.92
CA ASP A 279 14.77 23.36 22.95
C ASP A 279 13.61 24.02 22.19
N ASP A 280 12.40 23.96 22.74
CA ASP A 280 11.18 24.48 22.09
C ASP A 280 11.23 26.01 21.97
N LYS A 281 11.43 26.51 20.74
CA LYS A 281 11.14 27.90 20.42
C LYS A 281 9.62 28.03 20.30
N ALA A 282 9.04 29.01 21.00
CA ALA A 282 7.59 29.25 20.98
C ALA A 282 7.03 29.13 19.55
N PRO A 283 5.95 28.37 19.33
CA PRO A 283 5.45 28.10 17.99
C PRO A 283 5.17 29.42 17.26
N ALA A 284 5.59 29.50 15.99
CA ALA A 284 5.22 30.62 15.12
C ALA A 284 3.70 30.76 15.13
N GLN A 285 3.20 32.01 15.20
CA GLN A 285 1.76 32.29 15.23
C GLN A 285 1.02 31.49 14.15
N THR A 286 0.22 30.51 14.57
CA THR A 286 -0.65 29.77 13.67
C THR A 286 -1.80 30.66 13.26
N GLN A 287 -1.98 30.88 11.95
CA GLN A 287 -3.17 31.55 11.44
C GLN A 287 -4.41 30.76 11.87
N HIS A 288 -5.35 31.44 12.55
CA HIS A 288 -6.62 30.85 12.90
C HIS A 288 -7.57 30.92 11.71
N TYR A 289 -8.07 29.76 11.30
CA TYR A 289 -9.09 29.64 10.27
C TYR A 289 -10.46 29.40 10.90
N THR A 290 -11.50 29.92 10.26
CA THR A 290 -12.89 29.67 10.66
C THR A 290 -13.29 28.22 10.36
N GLY A 291 -14.28 27.69 11.08
CA GLY A 291 -14.79 26.33 10.84
C GLY A 291 -15.28 26.12 9.40
N GLY A 292 -15.86 27.15 8.77
CA GLY A 292 -16.26 27.10 7.36
C GLY A 292 -15.07 26.99 6.39
N GLN A 293 -13.97 27.68 6.66
CA GLN A 293 -12.73 27.55 5.87
C GLN A 293 -12.11 26.16 6.03
N ILE A 294 -12.10 25.62 7.26
CA ILE A 294 -11.59 24.26 7.51
C ILE A 294 -12.45 23.24 6.78
N PHE A 295 -13.78 23.33 6.88
CA PHE A 295 -14.69 22.44 6.16
C PHE A 295 -14.49 22.52 4.63
N MET A 296 -14.38 23.74 4.08
CA MET A 296 -14.10 23.93 2.66
C MET A 296 -12.76 23.30 2.25
N ALA A 297 -11.72 23.42 3.09
CA ALA A 297 -10.42 22.84 2.83
C ALA A 297 -10.42 21.31 2.81
N TRP A 298 -11.22 20.69 3.67
CA TRP A 298 -11.41 19.23 3.70
C TRP A 298 -12.39 18.72 2.64
N SER A 299 -13.22 19.59 2.05
CA SER A 299 -14.25 19.21 1.08
C SER A 299 -13.74 18.35 -0.09
N PRO A 300 -12.53 18.53 -0.66
CA PRO A 300 -12.07 17.69 -1.76
C PRO A 300 -11.97 16.20 -1.39
N TYR A 301 -11.54 15.91 -0.16
CA TYR A 301 -11.38 14.54 0.33
C TYR A 301 -12.69 13.95 0.86
N ILE A 302 -13.62 14.79 1.31
CA ILE A 302 -15.00 14.37 1.59
C ILE A 302 -15.68 13.96 0.27
N ILE A 303 -15.58 14.79 -0.78
CA ILE A 303 -16.12 14.51 -2.11
C ILE A 303 -15.50 13.23 -2.68
N LEU A 304 -14.18 13.06 -2.56
CA LEU A 304 -13.47 11.82 -2.92
C LEU A 304 -14.09 10.60 -2.23
N THR A 305 -14.21 10.66 -0.89
CA THR A 305 -14.74 9.57 -0.09
C THR A 305 -16.15 9.20 -0.54
N LEU A 306 -17.03 10.20 -0.71
CA LEU A 306 -18.40 9.99 -1.18
C LEU A 306 -18.45 9.40 -2.60
N ALA A 307 -17.59 9.86 -3.51
CA ALA A 307 -17.54 9.35 -4.88
C ALA A 307 -17.10 7.88 -4.92
N VAL A 308 -16.07 7.50 -4.15
CA VAL A 308 -15.58 6.12 -4.09
C VAL A 308 -16.59 5.19 -3.41
N VAL A 309 -17.25 5.65 -2.34
CA VAL A 309 -18.35 4.91 -1.72
C VAL A 309 -19.47 4.69 -2.74
N LEU A 310 -19.91 5.75 -3.42
CA LEU A 310 -20.95 5.68 -4.45
C LEU A 310 -20.61 4.68 -5.56
N TRP A 311 -19.36 4.69 -6.04
CA TRP A 311 -18.87 3.75 -7.05
C TRP A 311 -18.89 2.29 -6.57
N ASN A 312 -18.69 2.08 -5.28
CA ASN A 312 -18.64 0.74 -4.70
C ASN A 312 -20.02 0.18 -4.30
N LEU A 313 -21.07 1.01 -4.27
CA LEU A 313 -22.42 0.56 -3.93
C LEU A 313 -22.99 -0.42 -4.96
N PRO A 314 -23.73 -1.47 -4.53
CA PRO A 314 -24.25 -2.50 -5.43
C PRO A 314 -25.08 -1.95 -6.59
N PHE A 315 -25.94 -0.96 -6.32
CA PHE A 315 -26.79 -0.38 -7.35
C PHE A 315 -25.98 0.30 -8.47
N PHE A 316 -24.84 0.90 -8.14
CA PHE A 316 -23.97 1.56 -9.11
C PHE A 316 -23.21 0.51 -9.92
N LYS A 317 -22.68 -0.53 -9.27
CA LYS A 317 -22.00 -1.66 -9.95
C LYS A 317 -22.92 -2.38 -10.94
N VAL A 318 -24.20 -2.55 -10.61
CA VAL A 318 -25.19 -3.21 -11.49
C VAL A 318 -25.39 -2.46 -12.81
N LEU A 319 -25.18 -1.14 -12.86
CA LEU A 319 -25.26 -0.37 -14.12
C LEU A 319 -24.25 -0.85 -15.17
N PHE A 320 -23.14 -1.43 -14.73
CA PHE A 320 -22.04 -1.90 -15.58
C PHE A 320 -22.01 -3.42 -15.75
N ALA A 321 -22.87 -4.14 -15.04
CA ALA A 321 -23.02 -5.58 -15.20
C ALA A 321 -23.69 -5.90 -16.54
N LYS A 322 -23.60 -7.16 -16.99
CA LYS A 322 -24.21 -7.60 -18.25
C LYS A 322 -25.72 -7.31 -18.24
N GLY A 323 -26.19 -6.50 -19.21
CA GLY A 323 -27.58 -6.04 -19.29
C GLY A 323 -27.86 -4.71 -18.56
N GLY A 324 -26.88 -4.11 -17.90
CA GLY A 324 -26.96 -2.79 -17.29
C GLY A 324 -26.85 -1.65 -18.31
N ALA A 325 -27.37 -0.47 -17.96
CA ALA A 325 -27.45 0.69 -18.84
C ALA A 325 -26.10 1.24 -19.34
N LEU A 326 -25.01 0.96 -18.62
CA LEU A 326 -23.65 1.42 -18.91
C LEU A 326 -22.69 0.27 -19.21
N TYR A 327 -23.20 -0.93 -19.51
CA TYR A 327 -22.38 -2.11 -19.82
C TYR A 327 -21.36 -1.86 -20.95
N GLU A 328 -21.73 -1.08 -21.97
CA GLU A 328 -20.87 -0.72 -23.11
C GLU A 328 -19.61 0.07 -22.70
N THR A 329 -19.55 0.59 -21.47
CA THR A 329 -18.36 1.27 -20.93
C THR A 329 -17.35 0.31 -20.28
N THR A 330 -17.70 -0.98 -20.19
CA THR A 330 -16.86 -2.07 -19.68
C THR A 330 -16.44 -2.96 -20.84
N ILE A 331 -15.25 -2.71 -21.39
CA ILE A 331 -14.72 -3.48 -22.52
C ILE A 331 -13.89 -4.62 -21.94
N THR A 332 -14.41 -5.85 -21.98
CA THR A 332 -13.67 -7.05 -21.54
C THR A 332 -13.35 -7.93 -22.74
N PHE A 333 -12.09 -8.35 -22.87
CA PHE A 333 -11.66 -9.27 -23.91
C PHE A 333 -10.68 -10.31 -23.36
N ALA A 334 -10.71 -11.50 -23.97
CA ALA A 334 -9.72 -12.54 -23.73
C ALA A 334 -8.37 -12.10 -24.30
N VAL A 335 -7.29 -12.23 -23.51
CA VAL A 335 -5.96 -11.80 -23.93
C VAL A 335 -5.48 -12.71 -25.05
N PRO A 336 -5.23 -12.18 -26.27
CA PRO A 336 -4.76 -12.99 -27.39
C PRO A 336 -3.45 -13.70 -27.04
N TYR A 337 -3.30 -14.94 -27.47
CA TYR A 337 -2.11 -15.79 -27.24
C TYR A 337 -1.84 -16.19 -25.78
N LEU A 338 -2.73 -15.85 -24.84
CA LEU A 338 -2.58 -16.15 -23.41
C LEU A 338 -3.80 -16.84 -22.81
N ASP A 339 -5.02 -16.36 -23.09
CA ASP A 339 -6.24 -16.89 -22.47
C ASP A 339 -6.38 -18.40 -22.70
N LYS A 340 -6.41 -19.16 -21.61
CA LYS A 340 -6.55 -20.63 -21.59
C LYS A 340 -5.47 -21.38 -22.39
N MET A 341 -4.40 -20.70 -22.79
CA MET A 341 -3.28 -21.29 -23.51
C MET A 341 -2.30 -22.01 -22.56
N VAL A 342 -2.25 -21.58 -21.30
CA VAL A 342 -1.46 -22.19 -20.24
C VAL A 342 -2.32 -23.16 -19.44
N ILE A 343 -1.85 -24.37 -19.19
CA ILE A 343 -2.54 -25.39 -18.39
C ILE A 343 -1.79 -25.58 -17.07
N LYS A 344 -2.48 -25.35 -15.94
CA LYS A 344 -1.99 -25.71 -14.61
C LYS A 344 -2.29 -27.17 -14.32
N VAL A 345 -1.35 -27.88 -13.71
CA VAL A 345 -1.46 -29.30 -13.34
C VAL A 345 -1.13 -29.52 -11.85
N PRO A 346 -1.40 -30.72 -11.29
CA PRO A 346 -0.94 -31.08 -9.95
C PRO A 346 0.57 -30.89 -9.78
N PRO A 347 1.06 -30.53 -8.58
CA PRO A 347 0.31 -30.35 -7.32
C PRO A 347 -0.34 -28.96 -7.15
N ILE A 348 -0.12 -28.02 -8.07
CA ILE A 348 -0.63 -26.64 -7.96
C ILE A 348 -2.13 -26.55 -8.21
N ALA A 349 -2.61 -27.25 -9.24
CA ALA A 349 -4.04 -27.40 -9.50
C ALA A 349 -4.45 -28.84 -9.23
N HIS A 350 -5.61 -29.06 -8.61
CA HIS A 350 -6.11 -30.42 -8.34
C HIS A 350 -6.25 -31.27 -9.60
N ALA A 351 -6.54 -30.64 -10.75
CA ALA A 351 -6.62 -31.27 -12.05
C ALA A 351 -6.06 -30.34 -13.13
N ALA A 352 -5.79 -30.89 -14.33
CA ALA A 352 -5.39 -30.11 -15.49
C ALA A 352 -6.44 -29.01 -15.80
N THR A 353 -6.09 -27.76 -15.51
CA THR A 353 -7.01 -26.61 -15.55
C THR A 353 -6.44 -25.52 -16.44
N PRO A 354 -7.16 -25.08 -17.50
CA PRO A 354 -6.74 -23.93 -18.29
C PRO A 354 -6.70 -22.65 -17.45
N TYR A 355 -5.59 -21.90 -17.56
CA TYR A 355 -5.40 -20.63 -16.88
C TYR A 355 -6.03 -19.50 -17.70
N ALA A 356 -7.12 -18.92 -17.19
CA ALA A 356 -7.80 -17.80 -17.81
C ALA A 356 -6.95 -16.52 -17.80
N ALA A 357 -7.03 -15.75 -18.89
CA ALA A 357 -6.42 -14.44 -19.04
C ALA A 357 -7.41 -13.48 -19.71
N THR A 358 -8.08 -12.67 -18.91
CA THR A 358 -9.06 -11.68 -19.39
C THR A 358 -8.66 -10.29 -18.93
N PHE A 359 -8.66 -9.34 -19.87
CA PHE A 359 -8.40 -7.94 -19.58
C PHE A 359 -9.71 -7.15 -19.65
N SER A 360 -9.98 -6.34 -18.62
CA SER A 360 -11.18 -5.51 -18.52
C SER A 360 -10.81 -4.04 -18.44
N LEU A 361 -11.23 -3.28 -19.45
CA LEU A 361 -11.11 -1.83 -19.52
C LEU A 361 -12.43 -1.19 -19.07
N ASN A 362 -12.49 -0.89 -17.78
CA ASN A 362 -13.65 -0.31 -17.08
C ASN A 362 -13.66 1.22 -17.14
N LEU A 363 -14.02 1.84 -18.27
CA LEU A 363 -13.81 3.28 -18.49
C LEU A 363 -14.49 4.16 -17.42
N VAL A 364 -15.76 3.89 -17.11
CA VAL A 364 -16.55 4.67 -16.15
C VAL A 364 -16.53 4.04 -14.76
N SER A 365 -16.67 2.71 -14.67
CA SER A 365 -16.75 1.99 -13.40
C SER A 365 -15.42 1.85 -12.65
N ALA A 366 -14.28 2.21 -13.26
CA ALA A 366 -13.00 2.19 -12.56
C ALA A 366 -12.95 3.18 -11.40
N THR A 367 -12.32 2.75 -10.29
CA THR A 367 -12.07 3.58 -9.11
C THR A 367 -11.33 4.87 -9.48
N GLY A 368 -10.33 4.82 -10.38
CA GLY A 368 -9.63 6.01 -10.84
C GLY A 368 -10.54 7.07 -11.48
N THR A 369 -11.62 6.64 -12.14
CA THR A 369 -12.62 7.54 -12.73
C THR A 369 -13.49 8.19 -11.67
N ALA A 370 -13.84 7.47 -10.60
CA ALA A 370 -14.51 8.05 -9.43
C ALA A 370 -13.66 9.15 -8.77
N ILE A 371 -12.36 8.90 -8.63
CA ILE A 371 -11.40 9.84 -8.05
C ILE A 371 -11.23 11.07 -8.95
N LEU A 372 -11.14 10.87 -10.28
CA LEU A 372 -11.07 11.98 -11.22
C LEU A 372 -12.33 12.84 -11.18
N ALA A 373 -13.52 12.20 -11.17
CA ALA A 373 -14.79 12.89 -11.04
C ALA A 373 -14.84 13.71 -9.75
N ALA A 374 -14.40 13.12 -8.63
CA ALA A 374 -14.26 13.83 -7.36
C ALA A 374 -13.32 15.03 -7.47
N ALA A 375 -12.19 14.90 -8.17
CA ALA A 375 -11.24 16.00 -8.36
C ALA A 375 -11.83 17.16 -9.17
N ILE A 376 -12.60 16.86 -10.21
CA ILE A 376 -13.29 17.86 -11.04
C ILE A 376 -14.35 18.60 -10.21
N VAL A 377 -15.19 17.85 -9.48
CA VAL A 377 -16.22 18.44 -8.60
C VAL A 377 -15.56 19.28 -7.50
N SER A 378 -14.47 18.79 -6.92
CA SER A 378 -13.70 19.50 -5.90
C SER A 378 -13.16 20.82 -6.42
N LEU A 379 -12.60 20.84 -7.63
CA LEU A 379 -12.12 22.07 -8.28
C LEU A 379 -13.23 23.11 -8.43
N ALA A 380 -14.44 22.68 -8.78
CA ALA A 380 -15.61 23.56 -8.87
C ALA A 380 -16.04 24.08 -7.49
N VAL A 381 -16.10 23.21 -6.47
CA VAL A 381 -16.51 23.57 -5.10
C VAL A 381 -15.55 24.58 -4.47
N ILE A 382 -14.24 24.40 -4.62
CA ILE A 382 -13.22 25.34 -4.12
C ILE A 382 -13.05 26.56 -5.03
N ARG A 383 -13.84 26.66 -6.11
CA ARG A 383 -13.82 27.75 -7.10
C ARG A 383 -12.45 27.96 -7.75
N GLY A 384 -11.72 26.87 -7.98
CA GLY A 384 -10.44 26.90 -8.67
C GLY A 384 -10.58 27.15 -10.16
N LYS A 385 -9.55 27.77 -10.77
CA LYS A 385 -9.54 28.04 -12.22
C LYS A 385 -9.40 26.75 -13.00
N VAL A 386 -10.18 26.58 -14.07
CA VAL A 386 -10.09 25.40 -14.96
C VAL A 386 -8.69 25.27 -15.58
N SER A 387 -8.04 26.38 -15.93
CA SER A 387 -6.67 26.38 -16.45
C SER A 387 -5.64 25.82 -15.46
N LEU A 388 -5.85 26.05 -14.15
CA LEU A 388 -5.04 25.44 -13.10
C LEU A 388 -5.27 23.93 -13.06
N GLY A 389 -6.53 23.50 -13.22
CA GLY A 389 -6.89 22.08 -13.32
C GLY A 389 -6.16 21.38 -14.47
N VAL A 390 -6.31 21.89 -15.69
CA VAL A 390 -5.71 21.29 -16.89
C VAL A 390 -4.18 21.27 -16.80
N SER A 391 -3.55 22.39 -16.44
CA SER A 391 -2.08 22.45 -16.30
C SER A 391 -1.56 21.48 -15.23
N THR A 392 -2.28 21.35 -14.10
CA THR A 392 -1.90 20.42 -13.03
C THR A 392 -2.05 18.97 -13.47
N PHE A 393 -3.07 18.62 -14.26
CA PHE A 393 -3.23 17.27 -14.79
C PHE A 393 -2.05 16.85 -15.67
N PHE A 394 -1.61 17.71 -16.60
CA PHE A 394 -0.45 17.43 -17.45
C PHE A 394 0.87 17.39 -16.67
N GLU A 395 1.02 18.22 -15.65
CA GLU A 395 2.16 18.14 -14.73
C GLU A 395 2.21 16.77 -14.02
N VAL A 396 1.07 16.27 -13.54
CA VAL A 396 0.99 14.94 -12.92
C VAL A 396 1.41 13.84 -13.88
N LEU A 397 0.93 13.87 -15.13
CA LEU A 397 1.33 12.90 -16.15
C LEU A 397 2.86 12.92 -16.39
N ASN A 398 3.46 14.11 -16.44
CA ASN A 398 4.89 14.25 -16.66
C ASN A 398 5.72 13.76 -15.46
N ASP A 399 5.27 14.02 -14.23
CA ASP A 399 5.94 13.60 -13.01
C ASP A 399 5.86 12.08 -12.82
N LEU A 400 4.70 11.49 -13.15
CA LEU A 400 4.43 10.07 -12.92
C LEU A 400 4.89 9.14 -14.04
N LYS A 401 5.36 9.64 -15.20
CA LYS A 401 5.75 8.77 -16.34
C LYS A 401 6.73 7.65 -15.99
N LYS A 402 7.76 7.94 -15.17
CA LYS A 402 8.76 6.95 -14.73
C LYS A 402 8.21 6.01 -13.64
N PRO A 403 7.53 6.50 -12.59
CA PRO A 403 6.78 5.64 -11.66
C PRO A 403 5.82 4.67 -12.37
N ILE A 404 5.02 5.16 -13.31
CA ILE A 404 4.04 4.36 -14.06
C ILE A 404 4.74 3.26 -14.87
N TRP A 405 5.84 3.58 -15.56
CA TRP A 405 6.62 2.58 -16.27
C TRP A 405 7.18 1.50 -15.34
N THR A 406 7.61 1.90 -14.14
CA THR A 406 8.11 0.96 -13.12
C THR A 406 7.01 0.02 -12.68
N ILE A 407 5.81 0.54 -12.39
CA ILE A 407 4.64 -0.26 -12.02
C ILE A 407 4.29 -1.24 -13.14
N GLY A 408 4.17 -0.77 -14.38
CA GLY A 408 3.92 -1.62 -15.53
C GLY A 408 4.96 -2.75 -15.67
N SER A 409 6.24 -2.44 -15.49
CA SER A 409 7.32 -3.44 -15.55
C SER A 409 7.22 -4.47 -14.42
N VAL A 410 6.97 -4.03 -13.19
CA VAL A 410 6.90 -4.94 -12.02
C VAL A 410 5.69 -5.86 -12.09
N VAL A 411 4.54 -5.37 -12.56
CA VAL A 411 3.35 -6.20 -12.77
C VAL A 411 3.53 -7.13 -13.97
N ALA A 412 4.15 -6.67 -15.06
CA ALA A 412 4.53 -7.53 -16.18
C ALA A 412 5.42 -8.69 -15.74
N PHE A 413 6.41 -8.40 -14.88
CA PHE A 413 7.26 -9.43 -14.27
C PHE A 413 6.43 -10.46 -13.49
N ALA A 414 5.52 -10.00 -12.63
CA ALA A 414 4.64 -10.87 -11.85
C ALA A 414 3.81 -11.81 -12.75
N TYR A 415 3.25 -11.27 -13.83
CA TYR A 415 2.46 -12.04 -14.78
C TYR A 415 3.31 -13.08 -15.52
N VAL A 416 4.52 -12.71 -15.97
CA VAL A 416 5.45 -13.69 -16.55
C VAL A 416 5.72 -14.81 -15.57
N CYS A 417 6.07 -14.51 -14.32
CA CYS A 417 6.36 -15.54 -13.31
C CYS A 417 5.16 -16.45 -13.01
N ASN A 418 3.96 -15.90 -13.00
CA ASN A 418 2.73 -16.65 -12.74
C ASN A 418 2.35 -17.56 -13.89
N TYR A 419 2.36 -17.05 -15.13
CA TYR A 419 1.98 -17.84 -16.30
C TYR A 419 3.05 -18.85 -16.71
N SER A 420 4.33 -18.59 -16.43
CA SER A 420 5.43 -19.53 -16.72
C SER A 420 5.64 -20.61 -15.65
N GLY A 421 5.09 -20.43 -14.44
CA GLY A 421 5.28 -21.37 -13.34
C GLY A 421 6.49 -21.10 -12.44
N LEU A 422 7.28 -20.03 -12.67
CA LEU A 422 8.36 -19.62 -11.75
C LEU A 422 7.84 -19.41 -10.32
N SER A 423 6.71 -18.70 -10.18
CA SER A 423 6.08 -18.47 -8.86
C SER A 423 5.67 -19.78 -8.20
N SER A 424 5.18 -20.75 -8.99
CA SER A 424 4.78 -22.07 -8.52
C SER A 424 5.96 -22.92 -8.06
N THR A 425 7.08 -22.90 -8.80
CA THR A 425 8.32 -23.57 -8.39
C THR A 425 8.82 -23.08 -7.03
N LEU A 426 8.86 -21.77 -6.85
CA LEU A 426 9.27 -21.18 -5.57
C LEU A 426 8.27 -21.50 -4.45
N ALA A 427 6.96 -21.46 -4.73
CA ALA A 427 5.93 -21.80 -3.76
C ALA A 427 6.04 -23.26 -3.27
N LEU A 428 6.33 -24.21 -4.17
CA LEU A 428 6.55 -25.60 -3.78
C LEU A 428 7.76 -25.77 -2.87
N ALA A 429 8.86 -25.08 -3.15
CA ALA A 429 10.03 -25.12 -2.27
C ALA A 429 9.76 -24.50 -0.90
N PHE A 430 8.97 -23.42 -0.83
CA PHE A 430 8.56 -22.87 0.47
C PHE A 430 7.56 -23.76 1.21
N ALA A 431 6.71 -24.49 0.50
CA ALA A 431 5.75 -25.41 1.10
C ALA A 431 6.42 -26.55 1.87
N GLU A 432 7.67 -26.92 1.54
CA GLU A 432 8.49 -27.87 2.30
C GLU A 432 8.72 -27.43 3.76
N SER A 433 8.61 -26.13 4.07
CA SER A 433 8.67 -25.64 5.45
C SER A 433 7.39 -25.91 6.28
N GLY A 434 6.35 -26.42 5.63
CA GLY A 434 5.09 -26.84 6.25
C GLY A 434 4.42 -25.71 7.03
N SER A 435 3.90 -26.04 8.21
CA SER A 435 3.15 -25.08 9.05
C SER A 435 3.98 -23.92 9.57
N SER A 436 5.31 -24.07 9.61
CA SER A 436 6.22 -22.98 10.04
C SER A 436 6.20 -21.81 9.05
N PHE A 437 5.87 -22.05 7.78
CA PHE A 437 5.79 -20.99 6.77
C PHE A 437 4.84 -19.88 7.17
N THR A 438 3.71 -20.21 7.80
CA THR A 438 2.68 -19.24 8.21
C THR A 438 3.26 -18.15 9.14
N PHE A 439 4.22 -18.49 10.01
CA PHE A 439 4.91 -17.50 10.85
C PHE A 439 5.88 -16.62 10.06
N PHE A 440 6.60 -17.21 9.09
CA PHE A 440 7.59 -16.51 8.27
C PHE A 440 7.00 -15.81 7.04
N SER A 441 5.75 -16.07 6.69
CA SER A 441 5.08 -15.50 5.52
C SER A 441 5.15 -13.96 5.48
N PRO A 442 4.90 -13.21 6.58
CA PRO A 442 5.09 -11.76 6.60
C PRO A 442 6.52 -11.30 6.34
N VAL A 443 7.53 -12.14 6.61
CA VAL A 443 8.95 -11.79 6.39
C VAL A 443 9.25 -11.63 4.90
N LEU A 444 8.61 -12.39 4.02
CA LEU A 444 8.77 -12.21 2.57
C LEU A 444 8.30 -10.82 2.13
N GLY A 445 7.12 -10.41 2.60
CA GLY A 445 6.60 -9.07 2.40
C GLY A 445 7.54 -8.00 2.94
N TRP A 446 8.00 -8.19 4.19
CA TRP A 446 8.91 -7.30 4.90
C TRP A 446 10.23 -7.10 4.16
N VAL A 447 10.90 -8.18 3.73
CA VAL A 447 12.14 -8.12 2.93
C VAL A 447 11.86 -7.44 1.58
N GLY A 448 10.76 -7.81 0.93
CA GLY A 448 10.37 -7.24 -0.35
C GLY A 448 10.22 -5.72 -0.28
N VAL A 449 9.55 -5.18 0.74
CA VAL A 449 9.40 -3.74 0.89
C VAL A 449 10.67 -3.07 1.44
N PHE A 450 11.42 -3.73 2.31
CA PHE A 450 12.72 -3.22 2.75
C PHE A 450 13.62 -2.90 1.55
N LEU A 451 13.68 -3.81 0.56
CA LEU A 451 14.54 -3.68 -0.61
C LEU A 451 13.95 -2.75 -1.68
N THR A 452 12.64 -2.79 -1.90
CA THR A 452 11.98 -2.05 -2.99
C THR A 452 11.45 -0.68 -2.59
N GLY A 453 11.20 -0.44 -1.30
CA GLY A 453 10.49 0.74 -0.80
C GLY A 453 9.01 0.79 -1.14
N SER A 454 8.43 -0.27 -1.72
CA SER A 454 7.06 -0.27 -2.25
C SER A 454 6.31 -1.56 -1.93
N ASP A 455 5.23 -1.43 -1.17
CA ASP A 455 4.33 -2.56 -0.84
C ASP A 455 3.65 -3.14 -2.09
N THR A 456 3.26 -2.27 -3.03
CA THR A 456 2.78 -2.67 -4.36
C THR A 456 3.79 -3.54 -5.11
N SER A 457 5.08 -3.15 -5.08
CA SER A 457 6.11 -3.92 -5.77
C SER A 457 6.35 -5.25 -5.07
N SER A 458 6.43 -5.27 -3.73
CA SER A 458 6.55 -6.51 -2.95
C SER A 458 5.40 -7.47 -3.21
N ASN A 459 4.16 -6.96 -3.24
CA ASN A 459 2.98 -7.76 -3.52
C ASN A 459 2.98 -8.36 -4.92
N ALA A 460 3.39 -7.58 -5.93
CA ALA A 460 3.57 -8.10 -7.28
C ALA A 460 4.60 -9.24 -7.34
N LEU A 461 5.70 -9.14 -6.57
CA LEU A 461 6.75 -10.16 -6.54
C LEU A 461 6.30 -11.45 -5.83
N PHE A 462 5.55 -11.34 -4.72
CA PHE A 462 5.39 -12.45 -3.78
C PHE A 462 3.97 -12.93 -3.53
N CYS A 463 2.91 -12.15 -3.79
CA CYS A 463 1.56 -12.57 -3.40
C CYS A 463 1.08 -13.82 -4.15
N ALA A 464 1.42 -13.99 -5.43
CA ALA A 464 1.06 -15.21 -6.16
C ALA A 464 1.72 -16.46 -5.57
N LEU A 465 2.99 -16.33 -5.17
CA LEU A 465 3.73 -17.36 -4.46
C LEU A 465 3.12 -17.64 -3.09
N GLN A 466 2.72 -16.60 -2.35
CA GLN A 466 2.10 -16.73 -1.03
C GLN A 466 0.79 -17.49 -1.09
N GLY A 467 -0.10 -17.12 -2.03
CA GLY A 467 -1.37 -17.84 -2.22
C GLY A 467 -1.16 -19.29 -2.63
N THR A 468 -0.20 -19.54 -3.54
CA THR A 468 0.14 -20.91 -3.95
C THR A 468 0.71 -21.72 -2.79
N THR A 469 1.63 -21.14 -2.00
CA THR A 469 2.23 -21.82 -0.84
C THR A 469 1.18 -22.14 0.21
N ALA A 470 0.24 -21.22 0.46
CA ALA A 470 -0.88 -21.42 1.37
C ALA A 470 -1.70 -22.66 1.01
N GLN A 471 -2.04 -22.81 -0.28
CA GLN A 471 -2.79 -23.96 -0.78
C GLN A 471 -2.01 -25.27 -0.58
N GLN A 472 -0.68 -25.25 -0.77
CA GLN A 472 0.16 -26.45 -0.58
C GLN A 472 0.30 -26.86 0.89
N ILE A 473 0.34 -25.91 1.83
CA ILE A 473 0.43 -26.19 3.27
C ILE A 473 -0.95 -26.29 3.97
N GLY A 474 -2.04 -26.17 3.22
CA GLY A 474 -3.41 -26.33 3.73
C GLY A 474 -3.94 -25.17 4.57
N VAL A 475 -3.48 -23.93 4.34
CA VAL A 475 -4.01 -22.71 4.99
C VAL A 475 -4.65 -21.77 3.97
N SER A 476 -5.36 -20.74 4.44
CA SER A 476 -6.00 -19.76 3.56
C SER A 476 -4.98 -18.97 2.74
N ASP A 477 -5.19 -18.91 1.42
CA ASP A 477 -4.44 -18.07 0.49
C ASP A 477 -4.68 -16.57 0.74
N ILE A 478 -5.92 -16.18 1.08
CA ILE A 478 -6.26 -14.82 1.51
C ILE A 478 -5.39 -14.39 2.68
N LEU A 479 -5.20 -15.27 3.68
CA LEU A 479 -4.39 -14.98 4.86
C LEU A 479 -2.92 -14.74 4.50
N LEU A 480 -2.28 -15.63 3.71
CA LEU A 480 -0.85 -15.46 3.40
C LEU A 480 -0.59 -14.30 2.42
N VAL A 481 -1.54 -14.01 1.53
CA VAL A 481 -1.49 -12.83 0.65
C VAL A 481 -1.66 -11.54 1.46
N ALA A 482 -2.57 -11.53 2.43
CA ALA A 482 -2.69 -10.41 3.37
C ALA A 482 -1.43 -10.27 4.24
N ALA A 483 -0.88 -11.38 4.75
CA ALA A 483 0.35 -11.41 5.53
C ALA A 483 1.56 -10.83 4.77
N ASN A 484 1.65 -11.07 3.45
CA ASN A 484 2.66 -10.43 2.61
C ASN A 484 2.53 -8.90 2.63
N THR A 485 1.31 -8.40 2.46
CA THR A 485 1.04 -6.96 2.44
C THR A 485 1.28 -6.31 3.79
N THR A 486 0.83 -6.95 4.88
CA THR A 486 1.00 -6.42 6.23
C THR A 486 2.45 -6.51 6.70
N GLY A 487 3.17 -7.57 6.35
CA GLY A 487 4.61 -7.67 6.56
C GLY A 487 5.39 -6.61 5.79
N GLY A 488 5.02 -6.36 4.53
CA GLY A 488 5.60 -5.31 3.71
C GLY A 488 5.35 -3.90 4.28
N THR A 489 4.15 -3.68 4.81
CA THR A 489 3.81 -2.49 5.59
C THR A 489 4.78 -2.25 6.76
N ILE A 490 5.13 -3.29 7.52
CA ILE A 490 6.16 -3.21 8.57
C ILE A 490 7.56 -2.89 7.99
N GLY A 491 7.90 -3.48 6.84
CA GLY A 491 9.20 -3.31 6.19
C GLY A 491 9.43 -1.90 5.64
N LYS A 492 8.37 -1.14 5.35
CA LYS A 492 8.48 0.20 4.76
C LYS A 492 9.28 1.18 5.61
N MET A 493 9.14 1.11 6.94
CA MET A 493 9.81 2.04 7.87
C MET A 493 11.35 1.93 7.88
N ILE A 494 11.89 0.82 7.38
CA ILE A 494 13.34 0.57 7.26
C ILE A 494 13.83 0.62 5.80
N SER A 495 12.95 0.88 4.84
CA SER A 495 13.34 0.90 3.43
C SER A 495 14.28 2.09 3.14
N PRO A 496 15.38 1.89 2.38
CA PRO A 496 16.29 2.97 2.01
C PRO A 496 15.58 4.13 1.32
N GLN A 497 14.56 3.85 0.52
CA GLN A 497 13.77 4.88 -0.15
C GLN A 497 12.99 5.77 0.84
N SER A 498 12.27 5.18 1.79
CA SER A 498 11.49 5.97 2.76
C SER A 498 12.40 6.75 3.70
N ILE A 499 13.52 6.16 4.10
CA ILE A 499 14.57 6.81 4.89
C ILE A 499 15.17 7.99 4.12
N ALA A 500 15.54 7.81 2.85
CA ALA A 500 16.10 8.88 2.03
C ALA A 500 15.12 10.04 1.84
N VAL A 501 13.84 9.75 1.62
CA VAL A 501 12.78 10.77 1.52
C VAL A 501 12.64 11.54 2.83
N ALA A 502 12.66 10.85 3.97
CA ALA A 502 12.57 11.48 5.29
C ALA A 502 13.81 12.34 5.60
N CYS A 503 15.01 11.85 5.29
CA CYS A 503 16.26 12.59 5.44
C CYS A 503 16.30 13.84 4.55
N ALA A 504 15.86 13.72 3.29
CA ALA A 504 15.79 14.86 2.38
C ALA A 504 14.80 15.93 2.88
N ALA A 505 13.60 15.51 3.32
CA ALA A 505 12.58 16.43 3.82
C ALA A 505 12.99 17.16 5.12
N GLY A 506 13.70 16.47 6.01
CA GLY A 506 14.20 17.04 7.26
C GLY A 506 15.54 17.78 7.16
N GLY A 507 16.14 17.88 5.97
CA GLY A 507 17.46 18.51 5.79
C GLY A 507 18.61 17.74 6.46
N MET A 508 18.50 16.42 6.56
CA MET A 508 19.42 15.52 7.27
C MET A 508 20.20 14.60 6.33
N GLY A 509 20.60 15.10 5.16
CA GLY A 509 21.38 14.32 4.20
C GLY A 509 22.63 13.72 4.85
N GLY A 510 22.88 12.43 4.62
CA GLY A 510 24.01 11.70 5.21
C GLY A 510 23.72 11.06 6.57
N ARG A 511 22.54 11.26 7.16
CA ARG A 511 22.12 10.63 8.45
C ARG A 511 21.18 9.43 8.27
N GLU A 512 21.11 8.87 7.06
CA GLU A 512 20.23 7.75 6.71
C GLU A 512 20.51 6.52 7.60
N SER A 513 21.79 6.26 7.91
CA SER A 513 22.17 5.12 8.76
C SER A 513 21.67 5.28 10.21
N GLU A 514 21.65 6.50 10.74
CA GLU A 514 21.12 6.76 12.08
C GLU A 514 19.61 6.54 12.11
N LEU A 515 18.90 7.04 11.09
CA LEU A 515 17.45 6.87 10.96
C LEU A 515 17.06 5.39 10.76
N PHE A 516 17.81 4.65 9.97
CA PHE A 516 17.66 3.20 9.83
C PHE A 516 17.79 2.47 11.17
N LYS A 517 18.86 2.75 11.93
CA LYS A 517 19.09 2.14 13.24
C LYS A 517 17.96 2.46 14.23
N PHE A 518 17.41 3.68 14.14
CA PHE A 518 16.29 4.11 14.97
C PHE A 518 15.02 3.26 14.72
N THR A 519 14.67 3.00 13.47
CA THR A 519 13.42 2.29 13.12
C THR A 519 13.56 0.77 13.11
N LEU A 520 14.78 0.23 12.94
CA LEU A 520 15.04 -1.21 12.80
C LEU A 520 14.47 -2.05 13.96
N LYS A 521 14.66 -1.60 15.21
CA LYS A 521 14.18 -2.33 16.39
C LYS A 521 12.66 -2.48 16.36
N SER A 522 11.93 -1.40 16.07
CA SER A 522 10.47 -1.41 15.97
C SER A 522 10.00 -2.32 14.84
N SER A 523 10.67 -2.26 13.69
CA SER A 523 10.35 -3.10 12.52
C SER A 523 10.49 -4.60 12.81
N LEU A 524 11.60 -5.00 13.46
CA LEU A 524 11.82 -6.42 13.83
C LEU A 524 10.79 -6.93 14.85
N ILE A 525 10.41 -6.11 15.83
CA ILE A 525 9.38 -6.48 16.81
C ILE A 525 8.04 -6.66 16.10
N PHE A 526 7.64 -5.72 15.25
CA PHE A 526 6.34 -5.76 14.60
C PHE A 526 6.22 -6.89 13.57
N VAL A 527 7.28 -7.22 12.82
CA VAL A 527 7.19 -8.34 11.85
C VAL A 527 7.04 -9.68 12.56
N VAL A 528 7.69 -9.87 13.72
CA VAL A 528 7.49 -11.06 14.57
C VAL A 528 6.06 -11.11 15.08
N MET A 529 5.50 -9.98 15.52
CA MET A 529 4.11 -9.92 15.98
C MET A 529 3.11 -10.24 14.87
N VAL A 530 3.32 -9.72 13.65
CA VAL A 530 2.49 -10.07 12.50
C VAL A 530 2.60 -11.57 12.19
N GLY A 531 3.80 -12.15 12.25
CA GLY A 531 4.00 -13.61 12.13
C GLY A 531 3.18 -14.41 13.14
N ILE A 532 3.19 -14.00 14.41
CA ILE A 532 2.37 -14.63 15.46
C ILE A 532 0.87 -14.53 15.14
N ILE A 533 0.40 -13.34 14.74
CA ILE A 533 -1.02 -13.11 14.40
C ILE A 533 -1.42 -13.99 13.22
N THR A 534 -0.61 -14.04 12.17
CA THR A 534 -0.84 -14.88 10.98
C THR A 534 -0.90 -16.36 11.37
N THR A 535 0.00 -16.85 12.23
CA THR A 535 -0.07 -18.24 12.72
C THR A 535 -1.34 -18.52 13.54
N ILE A 536 -1.73 -17.61 14.43
CA ILE A 536 -2.95 -17.75 15.24
C ILE A 536 -4.18 -17.81 14.33
N GLN A 537 -4.30 -16.92 13.34
CA GLN A 537 -5.41 -16.94 12.40
C GLN A 537 -5.39 -18.17 11.50
N GLY A 538 -4.22 -18.64 11.07
CA GLY A 538 -4.10 -19.81 10.21
C GLY A 538 -4.55 -21.11 10.88
N TYR A 539 -4.32 -21.27 12.19
CA TYR A 539 -4.51 -22.56 12.87
C TYR A 539 -5.47 -22.55 14.06
N ILE A 540 -5.61 -21.43 14.78
CA ILE A 540 -6.41 -21.37 16.02
C ILE A 540 -7.78 -20.76 15.75
N ILE A 541 -7.84 -19.67 14.98
CA ILE A 541 -9.07 -18.94 14.69
C ILE A 541 -9.32 -18.76 13.18
N PRO A 542 -9.26 -19.81 12.34
CA PRO A 542 -9.43 -19.68 10.89
C PRO A 542 -10.78 -19.11 10.47
N GLY A 543 -11.82 -19.24 11.33
CA GLY A 543 -13.13 -18.64 11.09
C GLY A 543 -13.13 -17.09 11.09
N THR A 544 -12.03 -16.44 11.49
CA THR A 544 -11.89 -14.99 11.38
C THR A 544 -11.40 -14.53 10.00
N ILE A 545 -11.12 -15.43 9.07
CA ILE A 545 -10.65 -15.11 7.71
C ILE A 545 -11.88 -14.98 6.79
N PRO A 546 -12.03 -13.89 6.01
CA PRO A 546 -13.21 -13.61 5.19
C PRO A 546 -13.30 -14.49 3.95
#